data_AF-A0A1F7LRH0-F1
#
_entry.id   AF-A0A1F7LRH0-F1
#
_cell.length_a   1.000
_cell.length_b   1.000
_cell.length_c   1.000
_cell.angle_alpha   90.00
_cell.angle_beta   90.00
_cell.angle_gamma   90.00
#
_symmetry.space_group_name_H-M   'P 1'
#
loop_
_entity.id
_entity.type
_entity.pdbx_description
1 polymer ?
#
loop_
_entity_poly.entity_id
_entity_poly.type
_entity_poly.pdbx_seq_one_letter_code
_entity_poly.pdbx_strand_id
1 'polypeptide(L)'
;MPYVIAEPCINVKDKACVEVCPVDCIYEGETMLYIHPDECIDCGACEPVCPVKAIFAEDEVPDQWKNFTELNKQFFKDNPGVKPATKS
;
A
#
# COMPACT_ATOMS: atom_id res chain seq x y z
N MET A 1 -4.11 -7.84 -10.27
CA MET A 1 -2.76 -7.34 -9.98
C MET A 1 -2.84 -6.51 -8.72
N PRO A 2 -1.96 -6.74 -7.73
CA PRO A 2 -2.02 -6.05 -6.46
C PRO A 2 -1.91 -4.54 -6.66
N TYR A 3 -2.46 -3.80 -5.69
CA TYR A 3 -2.26 -2.36 -5.62
C TYR A 3 -0.91 -2.04 -4.96
N VAL A 4 -0.33 -0.90 -5.30
CA VAL A 4 0.99 -0.45 -4.87
C VAL A 4 0.87 0.95 -4.28
N ILE A 5 1.47 1.17 -3.11
CA ILE A 5 1.59 2.51 -2.52
C ILE A 5 2.94 3.12 -2.93
N ALA A 6 2.90 4.32 -3.51
CA ALA A 6 4.03 5.05 -4.07
C ALA A 6 4.48 6.24 -3.20
N GLU A 7 5.44 7.00 -3.73
CA GLU A 7 6.12 8.12 -3.07
C GLU A 7 5.22 9.12 -2.34
N PRO A 8 4.03 9.53 -2.84
CA PRO A 8 3.23 10.54 -2.15
C PRO A 8 2.74 10.14 -0.75
N CYS A 9 2.82 8.85 -0.38
CA CYS A 9 2.48 8.38 0.96
C CYS A 9 3.59 8.66 2.01
N ILE A 10 4.84 8.88 1.57
CA ILE A 10 5.99 9.06 2.45
C ILE A 10 5.77 10.25 3.39
N ASN A 11 5.89 10.00 4.70
CA ASN A 11 5.67 10.96 5.78
C ASN A 11 4.24 11.54 5.86
N VAL A 12 3.29 11.02 5.08
CA VAL A 12 1.87 11.42 5.13
C VAL A 12 1.07 10.42 5.96
N LYS A 13 1.11 9.14 5.59
CA LYS A 13 0.48 8.02 6.32
C LYS A 13 -0.94 8.32 6.82
N ASP A 14 -1.80 8.84 5.93
CA ASP A 14 -3.16 9.27 6.25
C ASP A 14 -4.11 8.16 6.72
N LYS A 15 -3.88 6.91 6.28
CA LYS A 15 -4.63 5.69 6.64
C LYS A 15 -6.09 5.58 6.17
N ALA A 16 -6.66 6.52 5.39
CA ALA A 16 -7.99 6.33 4.81
C ALA A 16 -8.13 5.03 3.98
N CYS A 17 -7.06 4.59 3.32
CA CYS A 17 -7.01 3.32 2.59
C CYS A 17 -7.17 2.07 3.50
N VAL A 18 -6.74 2.14 4.75
CA VAL A 18 -6.83 1.04 5.72
C VAL A 18 -8.29 0.78 6.08
N GLU A 19 -9.08 1.83 6.26
CA GLU A 19 -10.50 1.75 6.62
C GLU A 19 -11.34 0.98 5.60
N VAL A 20 -10.99 1.10 4.32
CA VAL A 20 -11.77 0.53 3.21
C VAL A 20 -11.22 -0.81 2.69
N CYS A 21 -10.05 -1.26 3.17
CA CYS A 21 -9.48 -2.54 2.74
C CYS A 21 -10.32 -3.71 3.30
N PRO A 22 -10.92 -4.57 2.47
CA PRO A 22 -11.79 -5.65 2.94
C PRO A 22 -11.04 -6.85 3.52
N VAL A 23 -9.73 -6.95 3.24
CA VAL A 23 -8.87 -8.09 3.61
C VAL A 23 -7.72 -7.68 4.52
N ASP A 24 -7.73 -6.44 5.01
CA ASP A 24 -6.72 -5.90 5.94
C ASP A 24 -5.25 -6.08 5.46
N CYS A 25 -5.01 -6.03 4.14
CA CYS A 25 -3.68 -6.24 3.55
C CYS A 25 -2.78 -4.99 3.53
N ILE A 26 -3.09 -3.95 4.30
CA ILE A 26 -2.32 -2.69 4.35
C ILE A 26 -1.57 -2.61 5.68
N TYR A 27 -0.27 -2.41 5.59
CA TYR A 27 0.66 -2.47 6.71
C TYR A 27 1.35 -1.13 6.92
N GLU A 28 1.66 -0.83 8.17
CA GLU A 28 2.33 0.41 8.54
C GLU A 28 3.82 0.18 8.77
N GLY A 29 4.65 0.82 7.94
CA GLY A 29 6.08 0.91 8.21
C GLY A 29 6.48 2.28 8.78
N GLU A 30 7.79 2.50 8.85
CA GLU A 30 8.36 3.72 9.43
C GLU A 30 7.97 4.97 8.64
N THR A 31 8.18 4.95 7.32
CA THR A 31 8.04 6.13 6.45
C THR A 31 6.73 6.20 5.68
N MET A 32 6.10 5.06 5.38
CA MET A 32 4.86 4.99 4.59
C MET A 32 4.06 3.72 4.91
N LEU A 33 2.90 3.59 4.26
CA LEU A 33 2.10 2.36 4.26
C LEU A 33 2.52 1.45 3.11
N TYR A 34 2.30 0.14 3.26
CA TYR A 34 2.62 -0.89 2.27
C TYR A 34 1.45 -1.84 2.05
N ILE A 35 1.20 -2.23 0.79
CA ILE A 35 0.18 -3.24 0.45
C ILE A 35 0.86 -4.60 0.27
N HIS A 36 0.35 -5.63 0.95
CA HIS A 36 0.87 -6.99 0.78
C HIS A 36 0.42 -7.57 -0.56
N PRO A 37 1.35 -7.90 -1.48
CA PRO A 37 1.04 -8.32 -2.84
C PRO A 37 0.20 -9.61 -2.90
N ASP A 38 0.48 -10.57 -2.01
CA ASP A 38 -0.19 -11.88 -2.01
C ASP A 38 -1.53 -11.88 -1.25
N GLU A 39 -1.80 -10.87 -0.42
CA GLU A 39 -3.06 -10.74 0.33
C GLU A 39 -4.03 -9.79 -0.38
N CYS A 40 -3.53 -8.90 -1.22
CA CYS A 40 -4.34 -8.00 -2.02
C CYS A 40 -5.23 -8.79 -2.99
N ILE A 41 -6.53 -8.49 -2.98
CA ILE A 41 -7.54 -9.14 -3.84
C ILE A 41 -8.01 -8.25 -4.99
N ASP A 42 -7.24 -7.20 -5.32
CA ASP A 42 -7.47 -6.33 -6.47
C ASP A 42 -8.83 -5.59 -6.49
N CYS A 43 -9.44 -5.38 -5.32
CA CYS A 43 -10.78 -4.78 -5.24
C CYS A 43 -10.85 -3.28 -5.56
N GLY A 44 -9.72 -2.56 -5.53
CA GLY A 44 -9.64 -1.12 -5.87
C GLY A 44 -10.24 -0.14 -4.87
N ALA A 45 -10.77 -0.60 -3.73
CA ALA A 45 -11.42 0.30 -2.76
C ALA A 45 -10.47 1.36 -2.16
N CYS A 46 -9.18 1.04 -2.04
CA CYS A 46 -8.18 1.91 -1.42
C CYS A 46 -7.73 3.08 -2.29
N GLU A 47 -7.74 2.93 -3.62
CA GLU A 47 -7.25 3.93 -4.58
C GLU A 47 -8.00 5.27 -4.51
N PRO A 48 -9.34 5.32 -4.63
CA PRO A 48 -10.07 6.60 -4.68
C PRO A 48 -10.10 7.35 -3.35
N VAL A 49 -9.80 6.69 -2.23
CA VAL A 49 -9.84 7.31 -0.89
C VAL A 49 -8.51 7.90 -0.45
N CYS A 50 -7.40 7.63 -1.15
CA CYS A 50 -6.10 8.18 -0.80
C CYS A 50 -6.03 9.68 -1.12
N PRO A 51 -5.94 10.58 -0.12
CA PRO A 51 -6.03 12.03 -0.37
C PRO A 51 -4.84 12.58 -1.16
N VAL A 52 -3.70 11.90 -1.10
CA VAL A 52 -2.45 12.25 -1.81
C VAL A 52 -2.23 11.45 -3.09
N LYS A 53 -3.22 10.64 -3.50
CA LYS A 53 -3.18 9.84 -4.75
C LYS A 53 -1.90 9.00 -4.86
N ALA A 54 -1.57 8.29 -3.78
CA ALA A 54 -0.36 7.47 -3.70
C ALA A 54 -0.56 6.02 -4.16
N ILE A 55 -1.79 5.60 -4.44
CA ILE A 55 -2.13 4.18 -4.64
C ILE A 55 -2.47 3.96 -6.12
N PHE A 56 -1.89 2.92 -6.70
CA PHE A 56 -2.04 2.57 -8.12
C PHE A 56 -2.19 1.05 -8.27
N ALA A 57 -2.89 0.57 -9.29
CA ALA A 57 -2.74 -0.81 -9.72
C ALA A 57 -1.29 -1.05 -10.20
N GLU A 58 -0.72 -2.25 -9.99
CA GLU A 58 0.70 -2.53 -10.32
C GLU A 58 1.09 -2.21 -11.77
N ASP A 59 0.17 -2.41 -12.72
CA ASP A 59 0.35 -2.10 -14.15
C ASP A 59 0.14 -0.62 -14.52
N GLU A 60 -0.43 0.16 -13.61
CA GLU A 60 -0.69 1.60 -13.77
C GLU A 60 0.29 2.48 -12.97
N VAL A 61 1.25 1.88 -12.26
CA VAL A 61 2.27 2.62 -11.52
C VAL A 61 3.08 3.51 -12.49
N PRO A 62 3.13 4.84 -12.26
CA PRO A 62 3.90 5.76 -13.09
C PRO A 62 5.38 5.37 -13.19
N ASP A 63 6.01 5.63 -14.34
CA ASP A 63 7.41 5.25 -14.62
C ASP A 63 8.40 5.70 -13.53
N GLN A 64 8.22 6.90 -13.01
CA GLN A 64 9.06 7.48 -11.95
C GLN A 64 8.97 6.75 -10.60
N TRP A 65 7.92 5.94 -10.39
CA TRP A 65 7.67 5.21 -9.15
C TRP A 65 7.61 3.68 -9.34
N LYS A 66 8.04 3.15 -10.50
CA LYS A 66 8.05 1.69 -10.76
C LYS A 66 8.82 0.88 -9.72
N ASN A 67 9.81 1.48 -9.07
CA ASN A 67 10.56 0.84 -7.98
C ASN A 67 9.69 0.56 -6.74
N PHE A 68 8.58 1.28 -6.54
CA PHE A 68 7.70 1.07 -5.39
C PHE A 68 6.97 -0.28 -5.43
N THR A 69 6.77 -0.86 -6.62
CA THR A 69 6.22 -2.21 -6.74
C THR A 69 7.10 -3.23 -6.01
N GLU A 70 8.41 -3.23 -6.25
CA GLU A 70 9.32 -4.13 -5.52
C GLU A 70 9.48 -3.69 -4.07
N LEU A 71 9.46 -2.38 -3.78
CA LEU A 71 9.59 -1.88 -2.41
C LEU A 71 8.45 -2.38 -1.50
N ASN A 72 7.20 -2.37 -2.00
CA ASN A 72 6.06 -2.94 -1.27
C ASN A 72 6.26 -4.43 -1.00
N LYS A 73 6.76 -5.20 -1.98
CA LYS A 73 7.08 -6.64 -1.82
C LYS A 73 8.22 -6.86 -0.82
N GLN A 74 9.28 -6.06 -0.92
CA GLN A 74 10.49 -6.19 -0.12
C GLN A 74 10.25 -5.89 1.36
N PHE A 75 9.34 -4.95 1.68
CA PHE A 75 8.96 -4.65 3.06
C PHE A 75 8.60 -5.90 3.87
N PHE A 76 7.87 -6.85 3.29
CA PHE A 76 7.44 -8.08 3.97
C PHE A 76 8.55 -9.14 4.11
N LYS A 77 9.54 -9.12 3.21
CA LYS A 77 10.76 -9.94 3.37
C LYS A 77 11.62 -9.42 4.51
N ASP A 78 11.71 -8.09 4.64
CA ASP A 78 12.54 -7.43 5.66
C ASP A 78 11.88 -7.39 7.04
N ASN A 79 10.54 -7.47 7.09
CA ASN A 79 9.75 -7.37 8.33
C ASN A 79 8.86 -8.60 8.53
N PRO A 80 9.45 -9.79 8.76
CA PRO A 80 8.67 -11.01 8.95
C PRO A 80 7.78 -10.91 10.19
N GLY A 81 6.49 -11.26 10.03
CA GLY A 81 5.51 -11.23 11.12
C GLY A 81 4.99 -9.84 11.50
N VAL A 82 5.26 -8.82 10.67
CA VAL A 82 4.60 -7.52 10.77
C VAL A 82 3.08 -7.70 10.75
N LYS A 83 2.36 -6.89 11.53
CA LYS A 83 0.90 -6.95 11.62
C LYS A 83 0.27 -5.86 10.74
N PRO A 84 -0.94 -6.11 10.20
CA PRO A 84 -1.70 -5.08 9.49
C PRO A 84 -1.86 -3.80 10.30
N ALA A 85 -2.00 -2.68 9.60
CA ALA A 85 -2.40 -1.43 10.21
C ALA A 85 -3.83 -1.58 10.79
N THR A 86 -4.02 -1.10 12.02
CA THR A 86 -5.34 -1.08 12.65
C THR A 86 -6.25 -0.05 12.02
N LYS A 87 -7.49 -0.46 11.72
CA LYS A 87 -8.63 0.43 11.46
C LYS A 87 -8.96 1.22 12.72
N SER A 88 -9.47 2.43 12.52
CA SER A 88 -9.78 3.40 13.57
C SER A 88 -11.13 3.14 14.24
#